data_AF-A0AAV2IJU8-F1
#
_entry.id   AF-A0AAV2IJU8-F1
#
_cell.length_a   1.000
_cell.length_b   1.000
_cell.length_c   1.000
_cell.angle_alpha   90.00
_cell.angle_beta   90.00
_cell.angle_gamma   90.00
#
_symmetry.space_group_name_H-M   'P 1'
#
loop_
_entity.id
_entity.type
_entity.pdbx_description
1 polymer ?
#
loop_
_entity_poly.entity_id
_entity_poly.type
_entity_poly.pdbx_seq_one_letter_code
_entity_poly.pdbx_strand_id
1 'polypeptide(L)'
;MFIWLILACVLGGCVQNVYTEGAFRLDVKPTTIVPGFTSRLEVTCFVPRKSIPNMQTINSLILSSYEENNRSQMKYFVAINHSNGKTGHFPDGVTTSGAVNNEWDCYLNLTWDYPTREAASLFKCEVNGLNAMWRPVTVGLDASVVAQAPDLNVLVEEFTVNRKETLKMQAELARVRSELSYLKQQVAIPPTTDASISNTYNKLQAQVTALKEFTVKFVNTSETRMEASRDSLFHVSGVYDGRHYWLSKPVIVMGPDTYQAICSTYGGYLAEIDDGQEYAFVNGFIKKFSGVSAVLLGATDEASEGIWVQRHSKAAMTFTNWAKDEPGVNKESNCLYLFKLADFQYVDGLCYKVDIESPESFLCEVPV
;
A
#
# COMPACT_ATOMS: atom_id res chain seq x y z
N MET A 1 18.84 60.42 12.11
CA MET A 1 20.26 60.83 12.10
C MET A 1 21.06 59.67 12.68
N PHE A 2 21.83 58.98 11.82
CA PHE A 2 22.82 57.88 12.05
C PHE A 2 22.35 56.59 12.76
N ILE A 3 22.24 55.42 12.12
CA ILE A 3 23.25 54.51 11.50
C ILE A 3 24.17 53.86 12.55
N TRP A 4 24.14 52.52 12.65
CA TRP A 4 25.24 51.53 12.60
C TRP A 4 24.60 50.11 12.66
N LEU A 5 24.38 49.39 11.54
CA LEU A 5 25.28 48.46 10.84
C LEU A 5 25.89 47.35 11.72
N ILE A 6 25.29 46.15 11.70
CA ILE A 6 26.04 44.88 11.71
C ILE A 6 25.49 44.00 10.58
N LEU A 7 26.34 43.82 9.58
CA LEU A 7 26.26 42.80 8.54
C LEU A 7 26.44 41.41 9.19
N ALA A 8 25.54 40.48 8.90
CA ALA A 8 25.84 39.06 8.92
C ALA A 8 25.12 38.41 7.73
N CYS A 9 25.85 38.34 6.62
CA CYS A 9 25.51 37.56 5.45
C CYS A 9 25.87 36.10 5.77
N VAL A 10 24.88 35.22 5.89
CA VAL A 10 25.11 33.77 5.76
C VAL A 10 24.18 33.27 4.67
N LEU A 11 24.84 32.94 3.56
CA LEU A 11 24.33 32.27 2.38
C LEU A 11 23.67 30.94 2.78
N GLY A 12 22.40 30.82 2.47
CA GLY A 12 21.62 29.61 2.70
C GLY A 12 20.20 29.77 2.19
N GLY A 13 20.02 30.50 1.08
CA GLY A 13 18.74 30.58 0.41
C GLY A 13 18.39 29.22 -0.17
N CYS A 14 17.46 28.52 0.48
CA CYS A 14 16.69 27.45 -0.15
C CYS A 14 16.22 27.96 -1.52
N VAL A 15 16.75 27.40 -2.60
CA VAL A 15 16.17 27.56 -3.93
C VAL A 15 14.84 26.80 -3.89
N GLN A 16 13.77 27.50 -3.52
CA GLN A 16 12.44 27.06 -3.88
C GLN A 16 12.40 27.11 -5.41
N ASN A 17 12.34 25.94 -6.04
CA ASN A 17 12.09 25.83 -7.48
C ASN A 17 10.75 26.52 -7.76
N VAL A 18 10.84 27.75 -8.27
CA VAL A 18 9.70 28.46 -8.85
C VAL A 18 9.31 27.67 -10.10
N TYR A 19 8.17 26.98 -10.04
CA TYR A 19 7.56 26.32 -11.17
C TYR A 19 7.24 27.39 -12.22
N THR A 20 8.07 27.48 -13.26
CA THR A 20 7.74 28.24 -14.45
C THR A 20 6.80 27.37 -15.28
N GLU A 21 5.53 27.77 -15.37
CA GLU A 21 4.59 27.15 -16.32
C GLU A 21 5.21 27.24 -17.73
N GLY A 22 5.51 26.08 -18.34
CA GLY A 22 6.06 26.01 -19.71
C GLY A 22 7.52 25.56 -19.86
N ALA A 23 8.16 24.98 -18.84
CA ALA A 23 9.52 24.42 -18.94
C ALA A 23 9.56 22.88 -19.07
N PHE A 24 10.69 22.34 -19.59
CA PHE A 24 11.01 20.91 -19.55
C PHE A 24 11.05 20.44 -18.09
N ARG A 25 10.29 19.39 -17.76
CA ARG A 25 10.13 18.91 -16.39
C ARG A 25 9.98 17.40 -16.30
N LEU A 26 10.38 16.88 -15.15
CA LEU A 26 10.15 15.52 -14.70
C LEU A 26 9.38 15.61 -13.37
N ASP A 27 8.07 15.39 -13.43
CA ASP A 27 7.16 15.46 -12.30
C ASP A 27 6.97 14.06 -11.70
N VAL A 28 7.12 13.95 -10.38
CA VAL A 28 6.93 12.70 -9.62
C VAL A 28 5.94 12.96 -8.49
N LYS A 29 4.84 12.21 -8.47
CA LYS A 29 3.77 12.39 -7.49
C LYS A 29 3.23 11.05 -6.99
N PRO A 30 3.34 10.72 -5.69
CA PRO A 30 4.17 11.40 -4.66
C PRO A 30 5.67 11.05 -4.81
N THR A 31 6.56 11.83 -4.19
CA THR A 31 8.01 11.53 -4.11
C THR A 31 8.35 10.46 -3.07
N THR A 32 7.43 10.20 -2.15
CA THR A 32 7.53 9.15 -1.14
C THR A 32 6.32 8.25 -1.28
N ILE A 33 6.56 6.95 -1.39
CA ILE A 33 5.51 5.94 -1.38
C ILE A 33 5.57 5.15 -0.08
N VAL A 34 4.41 4.72 0.37
CA VAL A 34 4.24 3.73 1.44
C VAL A 34 3.61 2.52 0.78
N PRO A 35 4.40 1.46 0.47
CA PRO A 35 3.89 0.29 -0.24
C PRO A 35 2.63 -0.27 0.44
N GLY A 36 1.61 -0.61 -0.34
CA GLY A 36 0.32 -1.11 0.15
C GLY A 36 -0.66 -0.04 0.66
N PHE A 37 -0.25 1.22 0.80
CA PHE A 37 -1.10 2.33 1.27
C PHE A 37 -1.13 3.51 0.30
N THR A 38 -0.06 3.74 -0.47
CA THR A 38 -0.11 4.67 -1.59
C THR A 38 -1.00 4.11 -2.68
N SER A 39 -2.05 4.83 -3.06
CA SER A 39 -3.01 4.36 -4.07
C SER A 39 -2.49 4.54 -5.50
N ARG A 40 -1.67 5.56 -5.75
CA ARG A 40 -1.14 5.88 -7.07
C ARG A 40 0.21 6.57 -7.00
N LEU A 41 1.10 6.18 -7.90
CA LEU A 41 2.33 6.90 -8.23
C LEU A 41 2.29 7.27 -9.72
N GLU A 42 2.59 8.53 -10.01
CA GLU A 42 2.66 9.07 -11.35
C GLU A 42 4.04 9.70 -11.59
N VAL A 43 4.71 9.26 -12.66
CA VAL A 43 5.99 9.81 -13.10
C VAL A 43 5.81 10.32 -14.52
N THR A 44 5.76 11.64 -14.66
CA THR A 44 5.53 12.31 -15.93
C THR A 44 6.76 13.09 -16.35
N CYS A 45 7.34 12.72 -17.48
CA CYS A 45 8.27 13.58 -18.18
C CYS A 45 7.54 14.39 -19.25
N PHE A 46 7.66 15.71 -19.19
CA PHE A 46 7.00 16.63 -20.12
C PHE A 46 8.00 17.62 -20.71
N VAL A 47 8.00 17.71 -22.03
CA VAL A 47 8.84 18.62 -22.82
C VAL A 47 7.93 19.53 -23.66
N PRO A 48 7.76 20.80 -23.26
CA PRO A 48 7.03 21.77 -24.05
C PRO A 48 7.77 22.11 -25.36
N ARG A 49 7.02 22.54 -26.37
CA ARG A 49 7.59 22.96 -27.66
C ARG A 49 8.60 24.10 -27.47
N LYS A 50 9.82 23.93 -27.99
CA LYS A 50 10.95 24.90 -27.93
C LYS A 50 11.43 25.23 -26.51
N SER A 51 11.18 24.36 -25.53
CA SER A 51 11.61 24.60 -24.15
C SER A 51 13.09 24.34 -23.88
N ILE A 52 13.78 23.62 -24.77
CA ILE A 52 15.18 23.24 -24.58
C ILE A 52 16.06 24.21 -25.36
N PRO A 53 16.82 25.11 -24.68
CA PRO A 53 17.72 26.03 -25.35
C PRO A 53 18.73 25.27 -26.22
N ASN A 54 19.01 25.78 -27.41
CA ASN A 54 19.95 25.20 -28.37
C ASN A 54 19.57 23.85 -28.97
N MET A 55 18.35 23.35 -28.76
CA MET A 55 17.81 22.15 -29.42
C MET A 55 16.78 22.56 -30.50
N GLN A 56 17.07 22.23 -31.76
CA GLN A 56 16.22 22.58 -32.91
C GLN A 56 15.16 21.52 -33.19
N THR A 57 15.50 20.25 -32.97
CA THR A 57 14.60 19.11 -33.19
C THR A 57 14.71 18.14 -32.03
N ILE A 58 13.58 17.53 -31.66
CA ILE A 58 13.51 16.43 -30.69
C ILE A 58 13.35 15.14 -31.49
N ASN A 59 14.28 14.20 -31.29
CA ASN A 59 14.26 12.90 -31.95
C ASN A 59 13.59 11.85 -31.07
N SER A 60 13.92 11.83 -29.78
CA SER A 60 13.39 10.87 -28.82
C SER A 60 13.26 11.44 -27.42
N LEU A 61 12.23 11.01 -26.70
CA LEU A 61 12.06 11.19 -25.27
C LEU A 61 12.19 9.83 -24.58
N ILE A 62 13.07 9.71 -23.59
CA ILE A 62 13.34 8.46 -22.87
C ILE A 62 13.13 8.68 -21.37
N LEU A 63 12.34 7.83 -20.73
CA LEU A 63 12.21 7.77 -19.28
C LEU A 63 12.75 6.41 -18.82
N SER A 64 13.81 6.44 -18.02
CA SER A 64 14.48 5.25 -17.48
C SER A 64 14.43 5.24 -15.96
N SER A 65 14.49 4.04 -15.38
CA SER A 65 14.56 3.84 -13.93
C SER A 65 15.80 3.02 -13.56
N TYR A 66 16.37 3.33 -12.39
CA TYR A 66 17.54 2.68 -11.84
C TYR A 66 17.28 2.25 -10.40
N GLU A 67 18.01 1.24 -9.93
CA GLU A 67 18.05 0.94 -8.50
C GLU A 67 18.54 2.15 -7.69
N GLU A 68 17.89 2.41 -6.55
CA GLU A 68 18.20 3.52 -5.65
C GLU A 68 19.69 3.54 -5.24
N ASN A 69 20.28 2.36 -5.02
CA ASN A 69 21.67 2.19 -4.58
C ASN A 69 22.66 1.86 -5.72
N ASN A 70 22.18 1.66 -6.95
CA ASN A 70 23.03 1.27 -8.07
C ASN A 70 22.57 1.86 -9.40
N ARG A 71 23.14 3.02 -9.76
CA ARG A 71 22.86 3.73 -11.02
C ARG A 71 23.35 2.99 -12.28
N SER A 72 24.04 1.85 -12.15
CA SER A 72 24.53 1.07 -13.31
C SER A 72 23.53 0.01 -13.80
N GLN A 73 22.54 -0.36 -12.98
CA GLN A 73 21.49 -1.31 -13.36
C GLN A 73 20.19 -0.57 -13.66
N MET A 74 19.92 -0.40 -14.95
CA MET A 74 18.64 0.09 -15.44
C MET A 74 17.59 -1.03 -15.30
N LYS A 75 16.49 -0.77 -14.59
CA LYS A 75 15.41 -1.74 -14.42
C LYS A 75 14.51 -1.77 -15.65
N TYR A 76 14.04 -0.60 -16.07
CA TYR A 76 13.17 -0.45 -17.23
C TYR A 76 13.36 0.91 -17.89
N PHE A 77 12.92 1.01 -19.15
CA PHE A 77 12.89 2.27 -19.88
C PHE A 77 11.76 2.29 -20.87
N VAL A 78 11.16 3.46 -21.02
CA VAL A 78 10.12 3.73 -22.02
C VAL A 78 10.58 4.90 -22.86
N ALA A 79 10.49 4.76 -24.17
CA ALA A 79 10.89 5.76 -25.13
C ALA A 79 9.77 6.07 -26.12
N ILE A 80 9.71 7.33 -26.54
CA ILE A 80 8.84 7.77 -27.63
C ILE A 80 9.71 8.40 -28.69
N ASN A 81 9.57 7.90 -29.91
CA ASN A 81 10.26 8.41 -31.09
C ASN A 81 9.25 9.04 -32.05
N HIS A 82 9.68 10.07 -32.77
CA HIS A 82 8.86 10.73 -33.80
C HIS A 82 8.39 9.78 -34.92
N SER A 83 9.15 8.71 -35.20
CA SER A 83 8.92 7.80 -36.33
C SER A 83 8.18 6.50 -36.01
N ASN A 84 8.32 5.97 -34.78
CA ASN A 84 7.93 4.58 -34.46
C ASN A 84 6.92 4.46 -33.30
N GLY A 85 6.41 5.57 -32.76
CA GLY A 85 5.53 5.55 -31.59
C GLY A 85 6.27 5.18 -30.29
N LYS A 86 5.56 4.57 -29.34
CA LYS A 86 6.10 4.11 -28.05
C LYS A 86 6.88 2.81 -28.21
N THR A 87 8.06 2.73 -27.62
CA THR A 87 8.93 1.54 -27.60
C THR A 87 9.64 1.44 -26.24
N GLY A 88 9.83 0.24 -25.68
CA GLY A 88 10.55 0.12 -24.40
C GLY A 88 10.45 -1.25 -23.75
N HIS A 89 11.17 -1.40 -22.63
CA HIS A 89 10.97 -2.47 -21.67
C HIS A 89 10.09 -1.93 -20.55
N PHE A 90 8.94 -2.55 -20.33
CA PHE A 90 7.93 -2.04 -19.42
C PHE A 90 8.00 -2.78 -18.08
N PRO A 91 7.87 -2.07 -16.95
CA PRO A 91 7.58 -2.72 -15.67
C PRO A 91 6.18 -3.36 -15.70
N ASP A 92 6.06 -4.54 -15.10
CA ASP A 92 4.79 -5.27 -15.02
C ASP A 92 3.75 -4.46 -14.22
N GLY A 93 2.50 -4.48 -14.69
CA GLY A 93 1.39 -3.79 -14.02
C GLY A 93 1.40 -2.26 -14.15
N VAL A 94 2.27 -1.69 -14.99
CA VAL A 94 2.40 -0.23 -15.14
C VAL A 94 1.68 0.27 -16.39
N THR A 95 0.81 1.26 -16.20
CA THR A 95 0.16 1.93 -17.33
C THR A 95 1.10 2.96 -17.93
N THR A 96 1.32 2.89 -19.24
CA THR A 96 2.20 3.83 -19.94
C THR A 96 1.44 4.69 -20.95
N SER A 97 1.47 6.00 -20.76
CA SER A 97 0.90 6.97 -21.69
C SER A 97 1.98 7.88 -22.25
N GLY A 98 1.72 8.49 -23.40
CA GLY A 98 2.70 9.37 -24.03
C GLY A 98 2.44 9.57 -25.51
N ALA A 99 2.65 10.80 -25.95
CA ALA A 99 2.41 11.25 -27.30
C ALA A 99 3.23 12.51 -27.57
N VAL A 100 3.39 12.80 -28.86
CA VAL A 100 3.68 14.15 -29.33
C VAL A 100 2.31 14.77 -29.63
N ASN A 101 1.89 15.78 -28.86
CA ASN A 101 0.59 16.41 -29.08
C ASN A 101 0.61 17.25 -30.38
N ASN A 102 -0.57 17.71 -30.82
CA ASN A 102 -0.71 18.53 -32.03
C ASN A 102 0.02 19.90 -31.94
N GLU A 103 0.41 20.28 -30.73
CA GLU A 103 1.18 21.49 -30.44
C GLU A 103 2.69 21.21 -30.35
N TRP A 104 3.13 19.98 -30.61
CA TRP A 104 4.52 19.48 -30.54
C TRP A 104 5.12 19.34 -29.14
N ASP A 105 4.31 19.41 -28.09
CA ASP A 105 4.75 19.00 -26.77
C ASP A 105 4.87 17.48 -26.71
N CYS A 106 5.98 17.01 -26.14
CA CYS A 106 6.26 15.59 -25.97
C CYS A 106 6.05 15.24 -24.50
N TYR A 107 5.27 14.20 -24.21
CA TYR A 107 5.17 13.69 -22.85
C TYR A 107 5.25 12.18 -22.80
N LEU A 108 5.75 11.69 -21.68
CA LEU A 108 5.83 10.28 -21.34
C LEU A 108 5.43 10.15 -19.88
N ASN A 109 4.41 9.34 -19.61
CA ASN A 109 3.87 9.16 -18.27
C ASN A 109 3.81 7.66 -17.92
N LEU A 110 4.30 7.34 -16.73
CA LEU A 110 4.23 6.03 -16.11
C LEU A 110 3.34 6.12 -14.87
N THR A 111 2.34 5.25 -14.80
CA THR A 111 1.38 5.21 -13.68
C THR A 111 1.36 3.82 -13.06
N TRP A 112 1.62 3.79 -11.76
CA TRP A 112 1.42 2.62 -10.91
C TRP A 112 0.16 2.85 -10.08
N ASP A 113 -0.76 1.90 -10.12
CA ASP A 113 -1.81 1.80 -9.10
C ASP A 113 -1.28 0.85 -8.01
N TYR A 114 -1.36 1.28 -6.74
CA TYR A 114 -0.81 0.57 -5.58
C TYR A 114 0.68 0.18 -5.72
N PRO A 115 1.60 1.16 -5.90
CA PRO A 115 3.02 0.88 -6.12
C PRO A 115 3.64 0.04 -4.99
N THR A 116 4.40 -0.98 -5.40
CA THR A 116 5.24 -1.78 -4.50
C THR A 116 6.57 -1.08 -4.24
N ARG A 117 7.41 -1.66 -3.36
CA ARG A 117 8.77 -1.16 -3.11
C ARG A 117 9.63 -1.09 -4.39
N GLU A 118 9.32 -1.88 -5.41
CA GLU A 118 10.08 -1.87 -6.68
C GLU A 118 9.95 -0.56 -7.46
N ALA A 119 8.82 0.14 -7.29
CA ALA A 119 8.56 1.43 -7.91
C ALA A 119 9.39 2.58 -7.29
N ALA A 120 9.93 2.38 -6.08
CA ALA A 120 10.93 3.29 -5.53
C ALA A 120 12.24 3.12 -6.31
N SER A 121 12.61 4.17 -7.05
CA SER A 121 13.69 4.18 -8.02
C SER A 121 14.18 5.60 -8.25
N LEU A 122 15.39 5.71 -8.79
CA LEU A 122 15.86 6.94 -9.43
C LEU A 122 15.34 6.95 -10.88
N PHE A 123 14.51 7.92 -11.20
CA PHE A 123 14.02 8.16 -12.55
C PHE A 123 14.89 9.17 -13.25
N LYS A 124 15.21 8.89 -14.52
CA LYS A 124 15.93 9.80 -15.40
C LYS A 124 15.14 9.98 -16.68
N CYS A 125 14.76 11.22 -16.96
CA CYS A 125 14.19 11.60 -18.24
C CYS A 125 15.25 12.24 -19.14
N GLU A 126 15.44 11.70 -20.34
CA GLU A 126 16.40 12.18 -21.33
C GLU A 126 15.69 12.57 -22.62
N VAL A 127 16.03 13.76 -23.12
CA VAL A 127 15.57 14.28 -24.41
C VAL A 127 16.77 14.29 -25.34
N ASN A 128 16.67 13.52 -26.43
CA ASN A 128 17.70 13.48 -27.46
C ASN A 128 17.22 14.24 -28.69
N GLY A 129 18.07 15.11 -29.21
CA GLY A 129 17.75 15.97 -30.34
C GLY A 129 18.98 16.44 -31.08
N LEU A 130 18.78 17.35 -32.04
CA LEU A 130 19.86 17.99 -32.80
C LEU A 130 19.89 19.49 -32.53
N ASN A 131 21.09 20.05 -32.41
CA ASN A 131 21.28 21.50 -32.33
C ASN A 131 21.32 22.16 -33.72
N ALA A 132 21.51 23.48 -33.76
CA ALA A 132 21.58 24.25 -35.01
C ALA A 132 22.73 23.85 -35.96
N MET A 133 23.73 23.13 -35.45
CA MET A 133 24.85 22.60 -36.24
C MET A 133 24.66 21.12 -36.63
N TRP A 134 23.44 20.59 -36.49
CA TRP A 134 23.11 19.17 -36.72
C TRP A 134 23.91 18.19 -35.86
N ARG A 135 24.43 18.63 -34.71
CA ARG A 135 25.11 17.75 -33.75
C ARG A 135 24.10 17.18 -32.75
N PRO A 136 24.22 15.89 -32.39
CA PRO A 136 23.44 15.29 -31.32
C PRO A 136 23.64 16.03 -29.99
N VAL A 137 22.53 16.32 -29.32
CA VAL A 137 22.50 16.88 -27.97
C VAL A 137 21.51 16.08 -27.14
N THR A 138 21.94 15.74 -25.93
CA THR A 138 21.10 15.11 -24.91
C THR A 138 21.00 16.03 -23.71
N VAL A 139 19.78 16.26 -23.24
CA VAL A 139 19.51 16.92 -21.97
C VAL A 139 18.67 16.00 -21.10
N GLY A 140 18.82 16.07 -19.79
CA GLY A 140 18.04 15.21 -18.91
C GLY A 140 17.80 15.79 -17.52
N LEU A 141 16.80 15.22 -16.86
CA LEU A 141 16.39 15.51 -15.50
C LEU A 141 16.30 14.22 -14.71
N ASP A 142 16.67 14.29 -13.43
CA ASP A 142 16.58 13.17 -12.50
C ASP A 142 15.53 13.50 -11.42
N ALA A 143 14.78 12.49 -10.99
CA ALA A 143 13.87 12.58 -9.85
C ALA A 143 13.82 11.24 -9.12
N SER A 144 13.73 11.24 -7.79
CA SER A 144 13.72 10.01 -6.99
C SER A 144 12.36 9.78 -6.34
N VAL A 145 11.96 8.51 -6.31
CA VAL A 145 10.88 8.01 -5.44
C VAL A 145 11.50 7.13 -4.37
N VAL A 146 11.15 7.38 -3.11
CA VAL A 146 11.61 6.56 -1.98
C VAL A 146 10.46 5.76 -1.37
N ALA A 147 10.74 4.53 -0.93
CA ALA A 147 9.75 3.69 -0.25
C ALA A 147 9.99 3.70 1.27
N GLN A 148 8.98 4.15 2.01
CA GLN A 148 8.98 4.15 3.47
C GLN A 148 8.10 3.03 4.02
N ALA A 149 8.47 2.53 5.19
CA ALA A 149 7.60 1.65 5.95
C ALA A 149 6.39 2.44 6.46
N PRO A 150 5.19 1.84 6.56
CA PRO A 150 4.02 2.52 7.12
C PRO A 150 4.28 2.91 8.58
N ASP A 151 3.89 4.13 8.93
CA ASP A 151 3.81 4.58 10.31
C ASP A 151 2.40 4.44 10.90
N LEU A 152 2.27 4.67 12.21
CA LEU A 152 0.98 4.58 12.89
C LEU A 152 -0.06 5.55 12.31
N ASN A 153 0.36 6.75 11.88
CA ASN A 153 -0.57 7.73 11.32
C ASN A 153 -1.12 7.26 9.98
N VAL A 154 -0.28 6.65 9.13
CA VAL A 154 -0.71 6.07 7.85
C VAL A 154 -1.73 4.97 8.07
N LEU A 155 -1.50 4.09 9.05
CA LEU A 155 -2.46 3.04 9.40
C LEU A 155 -3.80 3.63 9.88
N VAL A 156 -3.75 4.63 10.78
CA VAL A 156 -4.95 5.31 11.30
C VAL A 156 -5.71 6.06 10.19
N GLU A 157 -5.00 6.69 9.26
CA GLU A 157 -5.59 7.35 8.11
C GLU A 157 -6.30 6.33 7.21
N GLU A 158 -5.66 5.20 6.91
CA GLU A 158 -6.25 4.13 6.12
C GLU A 158 -7.50 3.55 6.78
N PHE A 159 -7.48 3.31 8.09
CA PHE A 159 -8.66 2.90 8.86
C PHE A 159 -9.80 3.91 8.75
N THR A 160 -9.47 5.20 8.84
CA THR A 160 -10.45 6.28 8.73
C THR A 160 -11.07 6.33 7.34
N VAL A 161 -10.26 6.14 6.28
CA VAL A 161 -10.72 6.06 4.89
C VAL A 161 -11.65 4.86 4.70
N ASN A 162 -11.23 3.67 5.14
CA ASN A 162 -12.02 2.44 5.02
C ASN A 162 -13.36 2.53 5.77
N ARG A 163 -13.37 3.15 6.95
CA ARG A 163 -14.61 3.43 7.69
C ARG A 163 -15.52 4.39 6.92
N LYS A 164 -14.99 5.47 6.34
CA LYS A 164 -15.78 6.41 5.52
C LYS A 164 -16.38 5.71 4.30
N GLU A 165 -15.63 4.85 3.62
CA GLU A 165 -16.11 4.08 2.48
C GLU A 165 -17.21 3.08 2.87
N THR A 166 -17.04 2.40 4.00
CA THR A 166 -18.09 1.51 4.56
C THR A 166 -19.38 2.28 4.85
N LEU A 167 -19.28 3.48 5.43
CA LEU A 167 -20.45 4.34 5.68
C LEU A 167 -21.12 4.80 4.38
N LYS A 168 -20.34 5.15 3.34
CA LYS A 168 -20.89 5.47 2.01
C LYS A 168 -21.65 4.30 1.41
N MET A 169 -21.09 3.08 1.50
CA MET A 169 -21.76 1.87 1.04
C MET A 169 -23.06 1.62 1.79
N GLN A 170 -23.07 1.78 3.12
CA GLN A 170 -24.28 1.64 3.93
C GLN A 170 -25.36 2.67 3.55
N ALA A 171 -24.96 3.91 3.24
CA ALA A 171 -25.87 4.95 2.79
C ALA A 171 -26.50 4.61 1.42
N GLU A 172 -25.71 4.11 0.46
CA GLU A 172 -26.25 3.66 -0.83
C GLU A 172 -27.20 2.47 -0.69
N LEU A 173 -26.87 1.49 0.16
CA LEU A 173 -27.77 0.38 0.47
C LEU A 173 -29.09 0.85 1.08
N ALA A 174 -29.04 1.82 1.99
CA ALA A 174 -30.25 2.42 2.58
C ALA A 174 -31.08 3.17 1.54
N ARG A 175 -30.43 3.93 0.63
CA ARG A 175 -31.10 4.64 -0.46
C ARG A 175 -31.84 3.67 -1.39
N VAL A 176 -31.17 2.63 -1.85
CA VAL A 176 -31.77 1.59 -2.70
C VAL A 176 -32.94 0.92 -2.00
N ARG A 177 -32.80 0.58 -0.71
CA ARG A 177 -33.88 -0.04 0.06
C ARG A 177 -35.14 0.83 0.12
N SER A 178 -34.97 2.14 0.27
CA SER A 178 -36.07 3.11 0.25
C SER A 178 -36.75 3.18 -1.13
N GLU A 179 -35.96 3.32 -2.19
CA GLU A 179 -36.48 3.37 -3.58
C GLU A 179 -37.21 2.08 -3.97
N LEU A 180 -36.68 0.91 -3.60
CA LEU A 180 -37.32 -0.39 -3.80
C LEU A 180 -38.68 -0.46 -3.07
N SER A 181 -38.77 0.09 -1.87
CA SER A 181 -40.01 0.11 -1.08
C SER A 181 -41.07 1.00 -1.73
N TYR A 182 -40.66 2.17 -2.23
CA TYR A 182 -41.52 3.08 -2.97
C TYR A 182 -42.04 2.46 -4.28
N LEU A 183 -41.16 1.82 -5.06
CA LEU A 183 -41.54 1.14 -6.30
C LEU A 183 -42.52 -0.02 -6.04
N LYS A 184 -42.31 -0.82 -4.99
CA LYS A 184 -43.26 -1.87 -4.58
C LYS A 184 -44.66 -1.30 -4.29
N GLN A 185 -44.74 -0.13 -3.68
CA GLN A 185 -46.01 0.52 -3.39
C GLN A 185 -46.73 0.96 -4.67
N GLN A 186 -46.01 1.43 -5.69
CA GLN A 186 -46.61 1.79 -6.99
C GLN A 186 -47.18 0.59 -7.73
N VAL A 187 -46.54 -0.59 -7.62
CA VAL A 187 -47.03 -1.84 -8.22
C VAL A 187 -48.27 -2.40 -7.51
N ALA A 188 -48.47 -2.05 -6.23
CA ALA A 188 -49.65 -2.47 -5.45
C ALA A 188 -50.92 -1.66 -5.76
N ILE A 189 -50.82 -0.57 -6.53
CA ILE A 189 -51.96 0.22 -7.02
C ILE A 189 -52.56 -0.50 -8.25
N PRO A 190 -53.88 -0.66 -8.38
CA PRO A 190 -54.50 -1.36 -9.52
C PRO A 190 -54.03 -0.78 -10.87
N PRO A 191 -53.77 -1.62 -11.88
CA PRO A 191 -53.06 -1.19 -13.08
C PRO A 191 -53.89 -0.22 -13.91
N THR A 192 -53.41 1.01 -14.05
CA THR A 192 -53.80 1.89 -15.16
C THR A 192 -52.75 1.74 -16.26
N THR A 193 -53.04 0.85 -17.21
CA THR A 193 -52.31 0.59 -18.48
C THR A 193 -50.94 -0.10 -18.40
N ASP A 194 -50.67 -1.00 -19.36
CA ASP A 194 -49.38 -1.71 -19.54
C ASP A 194 -48.15 -0.79 -19.61
N ALA A 195 -48.33 0.45 -20.08
CA ALA A 195 -47.26 1.45 -20.17
C ALA A 195 -46.71 1.87 -18.80
N SER A 196 -47.56 1.90 -17.76
CA SER A 196 -47.15 2.23 -16.38
C SER A 196 -46.27 1.13 -15.77
N ILE A 197 -46.63 -0.13 -16.02
CA ILE A 197 -45.87 -1.30 -15.58
C ILE A 197 -44.51 -1.36 -16.30
N SER A 198 -44.50 -1.15 -17.62
CA SER A 198 -43.27 -1.14 -18.42
C SER A 198 -42.30 -0.02 -18.00
N ASN A 199 -42.80 1.19 -17.72
CA ASN A 199 -41.97 2.29 -17.22
C ASN A 199 -41.38 1.98 -15.83
N THR A 200 -42.19 1.39 -14.93
CA THR A 200 -41.74 0.97 -13.60
C THR A 200 -40.67 -0.12 -13.69
N TYR A 201 -40.84 -1.11 -14.57
CA TYR A 201 -39.86 -2.16 -14.83
C TYR A 201 -38.53 -1.58 -15.35
N ASN A 202 -38.57 -0.68 -16.33
CA ASN A 202 -37.36 -0.06 -16.89
C ASN A 202 -36.60 0.76 -15.84
N LYS A 203 -37.30 1.52 -14.99
CA LYS A 203 -36.69 2.26 -13.87
C LYS A 203 -36.03 1.33 -12.85
N LEU A 204 -36.71 0.25 -12.48
CA LEU A 204 -36.16 -0.75 -11.57
C LEU A 204 -34.91 -1.42 -12.17
N GLN A 205 -34.96 -1.78 -13.45
CA GLN A 205 -33.83 -2.38 -14.15
C GLN A 205 -32.61 -1.44 -14.20
N ALA A 206 -32.83 -0.14 -14.44
CA ALA A 206 -31.76 0.85 -14.43
C ALA A 206 -31.12 1.00 -13.04
N GLN A 207 -31.93 1.02 -11.97
CA GLN A 207 -31.43 1.10 -10.58
C GLN A 207 -30.67 -0.16 -10.16
N VAL A 208 -31.19 -1.34 -10.48
CA VAL A 208 -30.50 -2.62 -10.20
C VAL A 208 -29.17 -2.69 -10.94
N THR A 209 -29.12 -2.19 -12.18
CA THR A 209 -27.87 -2.12 -12.96
C THR A 209 -26.86 -1.16 -12.32
N ALA A 210 -27.29 0.05 -11.98
CA ALA A 210 -26.42 1.04 -11.32
C ALA A 210 -25.89 0.56 -9.96
N LEU A 211 -26.74 -0.11 -9.16
CA LEU A 211 -26.31 -0.71 -7.90
C LEU A 211 -25.29 -1.82 -8.13
N LYS A 212 -25.55 -2.71 -9.11
CA LYS A 212 -24.62 -3.79 -9.45
C LYS A 212 -23.25 -3.23 -9.86
N GLU A 213 -23.22 -2.21 -10.70
CA GLU A 213 -21.98 -1.53 -11.12
C GLU A 213 -21.26 -0.89 -9.94
N PHE A 214 -21.99 -0.19 -9.06
CA PHE A 214 -21.42 0.42 -7.85
C PHE A 214 -20.82 -0.64 -6.92
N THR A 215 -21.56 -1.72 -6.62
CA THR A 215 -21.10 -2.79 -5.74
C THR A 215 -19.89 -3.50 -6.32
N VAL A 216 -19.89 -3.84 -7.61
CA VAL A 216 -18.72 -4.48 -8.25
C VAL A 216 -17.51 -3.56 -8.20
N LYS A 217 -17.67 -2.26 -8.51
CA LYS A 217 -16.57 -1.30 -8.43
C LYS A 217 -16.02 -1.15 -7.02
N PHE A 218 -16.91 -1.04 -6.03
CA PHE A 218 -16.55 -0.94 -4.62
C PHE A 218 -15.77 -2.17 -4.17
N VAL A 219 -16.32 -3.38 -4.38
CA VAL A 219 -15.69 -4.65 -3.97
C VAL A 219 -14.32 -4.80 -4.61
N ASN A 220 -14.20 -4.64 -5.93
CA ASN A 220 -12.92 -4.80 -6.63
C ASN A 220 -11.86 -3.80 -6.12
N THR A 221 -12.28 -2.55 -5.84
CA THR A 221 -11.36 -1.52 -5.32
C THR A 221 -10.93 -1.84 -3.89
N SER A 222 -11.86 -2.27 -3.04
CA SER A 222 -11.56 -2.68 -1.67
C SER A 222 -10.67 -3.91 -1.63
N GLU A 223 -10.94 -4.93 -2.46
CA GLU A 223 -10.14 -6.15 -2.57
C GLU A 223 -8.70 -5.82 -2.99
N THR A 224 -8.52 -5.04 -4.06
CA THR A 224 -7.18 -4.62 -4.54
C THR A 224 -6.39 -3.88 -3.45
N ARG A 225 -7.06 -3.00 -2.69
CA ARG A 225 -6.43 -2.28 -1.56
C ARG A 225 -6.02 -3.20 -0.43
N MET A 226 -6.92 -4.11 -0.05
CA MET A 226 -6.66 -5.06 1.03
C MET A 226 -5.53 -6.02 0.65
N GLU A 227 -5.46 -6.48 -0.60
CA GLU A 227 -4.36 -7.32 -1.09
C GLU A 227 -3.03 -6.58 -1.09
N ALA A 228 -3.00 -5.35 -1.60
CA ALA A 228 -1.78 -4.55 -1.61
C ALA A 228 -1.27 -4.24 -0.19
N SER A 229 -2.19 -3.92 0.72
CA SER A 229 -1.86 -3.68 2.13
C SER A 229 -1.39 -4.96 2.83
N ARG A 230 -2.09 -6.09 2.61
CA ARG A 230 -1.69 -7.43 3.10
C ARG A 230 -0.28 -7.76 2.64
N ASP A 231 -0.01 -7.67 1.35
CA ASP A 231 1.28 -8.05 0.76
C ASP A 231 2.42 -7.14 1.22
N SER A 232 2.10 -5.89 1.58
CA SER A 232 3.05 -4.98 2.20
C SER A 232 3.37 -5.37 3.64
N LEU A 233 2.34 -5.71 4.43
CA LEU A 233 2.43 -5.94 5.86
C LEU A 233 2.83 -7.36 6.26
N PHE A 234 2.52 -8.38 5.45
CA PHE A 234 2.59 -9.78 5.87
C PHE A 234 3.36 -10.67 4.90
N HIS A 235 3.94 -11.73 5.44
CA HIS A 235 4.22 -12.97 4.76
C HIS A 235 3.06 -13.94 5.00
N VAL A 236 2.58 -14.63 3.97
CA VAL A 236 1.42 -15.52 4.04
C VAL A 236 1.85 -16.98 3.91
N SER A 237 1.38 -17.85 4.80
CA SER A 237 1.61 -19.29 4.75
C SER A 237 0.75 -20.00 3.69
N GLY A 238 1.03 -21.28 3.44
CA GLY A 238 0.03 -22.18 2.85
C GLY A 238 -1.17 -22.38 3.78
N VAL A 239 -2.17 -23.15 3.34
CA VAL A 239 -3.33 -23.49 4.17
C VAL A 239 -2.99 -24.65 5.11
N TYR A 240 -3.31 -24.49 6.39
CA TYR A 240 -3.33 -25.57 7.38
C TYR A 240 -4.69 -25.56 8.08
N ASP A 241 -5.38 -26.70 8.06
CA ASP A 241 -6.72 -26.86 8.66
C ASP A 241 -7.71 -25.71 8.37
N GLY A 242 -7.83 -25.37 7.07
CA GLY A 242 -8.75 -24.31 6.62
C GLY A 242 -8.32 -22.89 6.99
N ARG A 243 -7.06 -22.68 7.39
CA ARG A 243 -6.54 -21.38 7.84
C ARG A 243 -5.21 -21.02 7.18
N HIS A 244 -4.98 -19.74 7.00
CA HIS A 244 -3.67 -19.16 6.70
C HIS A 244 -3.08 -18.51 7.95
N TYR A 245 -1.75 -18.51 8.04
CA TYR A 245 -0.98 -17.82 9.06
C TYR A 245 -0.21 -16.67 8.41
N TRP A 246 -0.50 -15.46 8.85
CA TRP A 246 0.06 -14.24 8.28
C TRP A 246 1.05 -13.65 9.27
N LEU A 247 2.34 -13.80 8.95
CA LEU A 247 3.45 -13.31 9.76
C LEU A 247 3.74 -11.87 9.39
N SER A 248 3.66 -10.94 10.33
CA SER A 248 3.96 -9.55 10.05
C SER A 248 5.43 -9.39 9.66
N LYS A 249 5.68 -8.56 8.64
CA LYS A 249 7.03 -8.08 8.34
C LYS A 249 7.50 -7.19 9.49
N PRO A 250 8.82 -6.98 9.66
CA PRO A 250 9.31 -6.11 10.70
C PRO A 250 8.87 -4.66 10.41
N VAL A 251 7.82 -4.21 11.07
CA VAL A 251 7.31 -2.85 11.04
C VAL A 251 6.82 -2.50 12.44
N ILE A 252 7.28 -1.36 12.94
CA ILE A 252 6.92 -0.65 14.19
C ILE A 252 6.42 -1.55 15.34
N VAL A 253 7.23 -1.59 16.40
CA VAL A 253 6.83 -2.18 17.68
C VAL A 253 5.57 -1.46 18.20
N MET A 254 4.48 -2.21 18.27
CA MET A 254 3.24 -1.83 18.96
C MET A 254 2.98 -2.82 20.10
N GLY A 255 1.73 -2.92 20.56
CA GLY A 255 1.30 -3.89 21.56
C GLY A 255 0.24 -4.88 21.05
N PRO A 256 -0.08 -5.92 21.84
CA PRO A 256 -0.97 -7.01 21.46
C PRO A 256 -2.36 -6.56 21.01
N ASP A 257 -2.94 -5.54 21.66
CA ASP A 257 -4.26 -5.02 21.29
C ASP A 257 -4.29 -4.46 19.88
N THR A 258 -3.21 -3.80 19.46
CA THR A 258 -3.13 -3.28 18.09
C THR A 258 -2.90 -4.42 17.10
N TYR A 259 -2.04 -5.38 17.41
CA TYR A 259 -1.82 -6.54 16.55
C TYR A 259 -3.12 -7.35 16.36
N GLN A 260 -3.89 -7.55 17.43
CA GLN A 260 -5.21 -8.18 17.37
C GLN A 260 -6.17 -7.39 16.48
N ALA A 261 -6.21 -6.06 16.59
CA ALA A 261 -7.05 -5.21 15.75
C ALA A 261 -6.64 -5.27 14.27
N ILE A 262 -5.33 -5.33 13.98
CA ILE A 262 -4.83 -5.51 12.62
C ILE A 262 -5.27 -6.88 12.08
N CYS A 263 -5.08 -7.98 12.82
CA CYS A 263 -5.55 -9.30 12.37
C CYS A 263 -7.08 -9.31 12.12
N SER A 264 -7.85 -8.67 13.01
CA SER A 264 -9.31 -8.56 12.90
C SER A 264 -9.76 -7.78 11.66
N THR A 265 -8.96 -6.81 11.22
CA THR A 265 -9.22 -6.02 10.00
C THR A 265 -9.21 -6.90 8.75
N TYR A 266 -8.38 -7.94 8.76
CA TYR A 266 -8.27 -8.91 7.68
C TYR A 266 -9.13 -10.16 7.89
N GLY A 267 -10.06 -10.14 8.86
CA GLY A 267 -10.96 -11.25 9.16
C GLY A 267 -10.34 -12.38 9.98
N GLY A 268 -9.13 -12.17 10.54
CA GLY A 268 -8.46 -13.12 11.43
C GLY A 268 -8.34 -12.64 12.86
N TYR A 269 -7.46 -13.27 13.61
CA TYR A 269 -7.10 -12.92 14.98
C TYR A 269 -5.63 -13.24 15.26
N LEU A 270 -5.07 -12.79 16.38
CA LEU A 270 -3.73 -13.25 16.77
C LEU A 270 -3.74 -14.76 16.95
N ALA A 271 -2.79 -15.46 16.33
CA ALA A 271 -2.83 -16.91 16.20
C ALA A 271 -2.92 -17.64 17.56
N GLU A 272 -3.82 -18.61 17.63
CA GLU A 272 -4.11 -19.42 18.80
C GLU A 272 -3.73 -20.87 18.50
N ILE A 273 -2.48 -21.25 18.79
CA ILE A 273 -1.97 -22.58 18.44
C ILE A 273 -2.55 -23.62 19.39
N ASP A 274 -3.37 -24.52 18.86
CA ASP A 274 -4.18 -25.47 19.61
C ASP A 274 -3.53 -26.86 19.74
N ASP A 275 -2.58 -27.20 18.86
CA ASP A 275 -1.90 -28.50 18.91
C ASP A 275 -0.45 -28.50 18.37
N GLY A 276 0.23 -29.65 18.55
CA GLY A 276 1.63 -29.83 18.15
C GLY A 276 1.86 -29.91 16.64
N GLN A 277 0.86 -30.32 15.84
CA GLN A 277 0.96 -30.36 14.38
C GLN A 277 0.87 -28.95 13.80
N GLU A 278 -0.05 -28.15 14.33
CA GLU A 278 -0.19 -26.73 14.03
C GLU A 278 1.07 -25.97 14.39
N TYR A 279 1.59 -26.17 15.62
CA TYR A 279 2.86 -25.60 16.04
C TYR A 279 4.00 -25.93 15.07
N ALA A 280 4.11 -27.19 14.64
CA ALA A 280 5.15 -27.62 13.70
C ALA A 280 4.99 -26.95 12.33
N PHE A 281 3.76 -26.81 11.83
CA PHE A 281 3.45 -26.09 10.60
C PHE A 281 3.87 -24.62 10.70
N VAL A 282 3.42 -23.93 11.75
CA VAL A 282 3.75 -22.52 12.02
C VAL A 282 5.26 -22.33 12.15
N ASN A 283 5.93 -23.17 12.93
CA ASN A 283 7.38 -23.08 13.13
C ASN A 283 8.16 -23.31 11.82
N GLY A 284 7.72 -24.28 10.99
CA GLY A 284 8.28 -24.50 9.66
C GLY A 284 8.06 -23.33 8.69
N PHE A 285 6.97 -22.58 8.86
CA PHE A 285 6.70 -21.37 8.08
C PHE A 285 7.57 -20.19 8.53
N ILE A 286 7.58 -19.85 9.82
CA ILE A 286 8.32 -18.68 10.34
C ILE A 286 9.84 -18.83 10.16
N LYS A 287 10.39 -20.04 10.28
CA LYS A 287 11.84 -20.33 10.12
C LYS A 287 12.38 -20.01 8.72
N LYS A 288 11.51 -19.79 7.73
CA LYS A 288 11.90 -19.35 6.38
C LYS A 288 12.42 -17.91 6.34
N PHE A 289 12.16 -17.11 7.37
CA PHE A 289 12.46 -15.68 7.39
C PHE A 289 13.56 -15.36 8.41
N SER A 290 14.77 -15.05 7.91
CA SER A 290 15.94 -14.81 8.77
C SER A 290 15.84 -13.55 9.65
N GLY A 291 15.03 -12.56 9.23
CA GLY A 291 14.83 -11.29 9.93
C GLY A 291 13.82 -11.33 11.08
N VAL A 292 13.24 -12.49 11.39
CA VAL A 292 12.24 -12.66 12.45
C VAL A 292 12.93 -13.16 13.71
N SER A 293 12.85 -12.41 14.80
CA SER A 293 13.51 -12.74 16.08
C SER A 293 12.52 -13.17 17.17
N ALA A 294 11.35 -12.54 17.22
CA ALA A 294 10.28 -12.85 18.16
C ALA A 294 8.93 -12.69 17.42
N VAL A 295 7.98 -13.61 17.67
CA VAL A 295 6.64 -13.57 17.08
C VAL A 295 5.59 -13.63 18.16
N LEU A 296 4.82 -12.56 18.34
CA LEU A 296 3.71 -12.50 19.29
C LEU A 296 2.52 -13.36 18.82
N LEU A 297 1.91 -14.08 19.76
CA LEU A 297 0.73 -14.94 19.57
C LEU A 297 -0.49 -14.45 20.38
N GLY A 298 -1.62 -15.14 20.23
CA GLY A 298 -2.90 -14.79 20.83
C GLY A 298 -3.02 -15.04 22.34
N ALA A 299 -2.14 -15.81 22.97
CA ALA A 299 -2.28 -16.12 24.40
C ALA A 299 -1.70 -15.04 25.31
N THR A 300 -2.31 -14.88 26.49
CA THR A 300 -1.91 -13.92 27.52
C THR A 300 -2.36 -14.37 28.90
N ASP A 301 -1.64 -13.95 29.94
CA ASP A 301 -2.02 -14.09 31.35
C ASP A 301 -2.14 -12.74 32.08
N GLU A 302 -2.32 -11.63 31.34
CA GLU A 302 -2.52 -10.26 31.88
C GLU A 302 -3.63 -10.19 32.97
N ALA A 303 -4.62 -11.07 32.88
CA ALA A 303 -5.72 -11.13 33.85
C ALA A 303 -5.35 -11.85 35.15
N SER A 304 -4.45 -12.84 35.08
CA SER A 304 -4.02 -13.65 36.23
C SER A 304 -2.74 -14.40 35.88
N GLU A 305 -1.62 -13.98 36.48
CA GLU A 305 -0.30 -14.61 36.40
C GLU A 305 -0.35 -16.15 36.37
N GLY A 306 0.26 -16.74 35.34
CA GLY A 306 0.35 -18.18 35.16
C GLY A 306 -0.93 -18.85 34.64
N ILE A 307 -2.02 -18.09 34.44
CA ILE A 307 -3.25 -18.58 33.81
C ILE A 307 -3.36 -18.01 32.40
N TRP A 308 -2.86 -18.76 31.44
CA TRP A 308 -2.83 -18.38 30.04
C TRP A 308 -4.19 -18.59 29.36
N VAL A 309 -4.71 -17.50 28.82
CA VAL A 309 -6.00 -17.43 28.12
C VAL A 309 -5.79 -16.83 26.73
N GLN A 310 -6.51 -17.37 25.77
CA GLN A 310 -6.50 -16.90 24.40
C GLN A 310 -7.25 -15.58 24.24
N ARG A 311 -6.66 -14.60 23.53
CA ARG A 311 -7.22 -13.25 23.38
C ARG A 311 -8.49 -13.22 22.53
N HIS A 312 -8.62 -14.06 21.51
CA HIS A 312 -9.79 -14.07 20.63
C HIS A 312 -10.86 -15.05 21.11
N SER A 313 -10.55 -16.35 21.21
CA SER A 313 -11.55 -17.36 21.61
C SER A 313 -11.97 -17.25 23.08
N LYS A 314 -11.17 -16.58 23.91
CA LYS A 314 -11.30 -16.53 25.38
C LYS A 314 -11.19 -17.91 26.04
N ALA A 315 -10.76 -18.93 25.30
CA ALA A 315 -10.51 -20.26 25.82
C ALA A 315 -9.22 -20.30 26.64
N ALA A 316 -9.10 -21.26 27.55
CA ALA A 316 -7.83 -21.55 28.19
C ALA A 316 -6.84 -22.10 27.16
N MET A 317 -5.57 -21.72 27.27
CA MET A 317 -4.53 -22.28 26.41
C MET A 317 -4.33 -23.77 26.72
N THR A 318 -4.57 -24.63 25.75
CA THR A 318 -4.58 -26.10 25.92
C THR A 318 -3.25 -26.74 25.52
N PHE A 319 -2.56 -26.19 24.53
CA PHE A 319 -1.27 -26.66 24.05
C PHE A 319 -0.14 -25.73 24.49
N THR A 320 0.96 -26.31 24.97
CA THR A 320 2.15 -25.55 25.38
C THR A 320 3.42 -26.20 24.88
N ASN A 321 4.37 -25.37 24.46
CA ASN A 321 5.73 -25.79 24.14
C ASN A 321 6.73 -24.73 24.65
N TRP A 322 6.69 -24.51 25.97
CA TRP A 322 7.57 -23.59 26.67
C TRP A 322 9.04 -23.90 26.44
N ALA A 323 9.83 -22.84 26.28
CA ALA A 323 11.27 -22.93 26.34
C ALA A 323 11.71 -23.38 27.74
N LYS A 324 12.98 -23.74 27.85
CA LYS A 324 13.54 -24.09 29.15
C LYS A 324 13.40 -22.90 30.11
N ASP A 325 12.91 -23.18 31.32
CA ASP A 325 12.71 -22.22 32.41
C ASP A 325 11.57 -21.19 32.18
N GLU A 326 10.67 -21.45 31.21
CA GLU A 326 9.45 -20.67 30.92
C GLU A 326 8.15 -21.39 31.34
N PRO A 327 7.04 -20.65 31.60
CA PRO A 327 6.97 -19.18 31.68
C PRO A 327 7.80 -18.67 32.86
N GLY A 328 8.50 -17.55 32.66
CA GLY A 328 9.39 -16.97 33.66
C GLY A 328 8.70 -16.61 34.97
N VAL A 329 9.49 -16.19 35.97
CA VAL A 329 8.95 -15.72 37.27
C VAL A 329 8.56 -14.24 37.28
N ASN A 330 8.70 -13.56 36.14
CA ASN A 330 8.50 -12.12 36.04
C ASN A 330 7.05 -11.78 35.73
N LYS A 331 6.34 -11.28 36.75
CA LYS A 331 4.92 -10.92 36.64
C LYS A 331 4.58 -9.73 35.74
N GLU A 332 5.60 -9.05 35.21
CA GLU A 332 5.41 -7.95 34.25
C GLU A 332 5.36 -8.47 32.80
N SER A 333 5.82 -9.70 32.56
CA SER A 333 5.69 -10.39 31.27
C SER A 333 4.33 -11.06 31.22
N ASN A 334 3.57 -10.79 30.17
CA ASN A 334 2.18 -11.27 30.09
C ASN A 334 1.75 -11.65 28.66
N CYS A 335 2.71 -11.77 27.73
CA CYS A 335 2.47 -11.98 26.32
C CYS A 335 3.25 -13.18 25.79
N LEU A 336 2.56 -14.04 25.05
CA LEU A 336 3.15 -15.24 24.48
C LEU A 336 3.95 -14.92 23.22
N TYR A 337 5.21 -15.32 23.19
CA TYR A 337 6.07 -15.20 22.01
C TYR A 337 6.65 -16.54 21.58
N LEU A 338 6.79 -16.73 20.27
CA LEU A 338 7.75 -17.67 19.69
C LEU A 338 9.10 -16.97 19.58
N PHE A 339 10.15 -17.48 20.22
CA PHE A 339 11.44 -16.79 20.27
C PHE A 339 12.58 -17.54 19.58
N LYS A 340 13.26 -16.88 18.63
CA LYS A 340 14.27 -17.51 17.76
C LYS A 340 15.43 -18.12 18.52
N LEU A 341 15.93 -17.47 19.58
CA LEU A 341 17.05 -18.00 20.38
C LEU A 341 16.67 -19.23 21.20
N ALA A 342 15.36 -19.46 21.38
CA ALA A 342 14.79 -20.66 21.98
C ALA A 342 14.23 -21.63 20.92
N ASP A 343 14.76 -21.62 19.69
CA ASP A 343 14.27 -22.42 18.56
C ASP A 343 12.77 -22.23 18.25
N PHE A 344 12.27 -21.01 18.49
CA PHE A 344 10.85 -20.65 18.41
C PHE A 344 9.96 -21.46 19.36
N GLN A 345 10.47 -21.88 20.51
CA GLN A 345 9.65 -22.30 21.65
C GLN A 345 8.94 -21.08 22.28
N TYR A 346 7.92 -21.36 23.10
CA TYR A 346 7.16 -20.33 23.80
C TYR A 346 8.01 -19.68 24.89
N VAL A 347 7.99 -18.36 24.94
CA VAL A 347 8.54 -17.56 26.04
C VAL A 347 7.50 -16.58 26.50
N ASP A 348 7.52 -16.28 27.79
CA ASP A 348 6.74 -15.19 28.36
C ASP A 348 7.51 -13.87 28.24
N GLY A 349 6.92 -12.90 27.56
CA GLY A 349 7.55 -11.62 27.27
C GLY A 349 6.69 -10.42 27.66
N LEU A 350 7.35 -9.27 27.76
CA LEU A 350 6.67 -7.98 27.92
C LEU A 350 5.77 -7.73 26.70
N CYS A 351 4.50 -7.38 26.96
CA CYS A 351 3.55 -7.01 25.90
C CYS A 351 3.90 -5.71 25.17
N TYR A 352 4.69 -4.84 25.82
CA TYR A 352 5.11 -3.55 25.29
C TYR A 352 6.61 -3.40 25.48
N LYS A 353 7.39 -3.50 24.39
CA LYS A 353 8.83 -3.28 24.44
C LYS A 353 9.20 -1.82 24.25
N VAL A 354 10.20 -1.37 25.00
CA VAL A 354 10.73 0.00 24.93
C VAL A 354 11.86 0.10 23.88
N ASP A 355 12.50 -1.02 23.53
CA ASP A 355 13.67 -1.05 22.64
C ASP A 355 13.30 -1.38 21.19
N ILE A 356 13.72 -0.51 20.27
CA ILE A 356 13.47 -0.55 18.82
C ILE A 356 14.46 -1.48 18.09
N GLU A 357 15.52 -1.94 18.78
CA GLU A 357 16.64 -2.68 18.16
C GLU A 357 16.33 -4.14 17.80
N SER A 358 15.18 -4.67 18.24
CA SER A 358 14.72 -6.03 17.91
C SER A 358 13.28 -5.97 17.42
N PRO A 359 13.04 -5.69 16.12
CA PRO A 359 11.69 -5.53 15.61
C PRO A 359 10.91 -6.83 15.81
N GLU A 360 9.75 -6.70 16.45
CA GLU A 360 8.86 -7.81 16.73
C GLU A 360 7.99 -8.09 15.51
N SER A 361 7.66 -9.36 15.33
CA SER A 361 6.59 -9.76 14.45
C SER A 361 5.40 -10.23 15.29
N PHE A 362 4.23 -10.27 14.69
CA PHE A 362 3.06 -10.94 15.24
C PHE A 362 2.51 -11.90 14.18
N LEU A 363 1.79 -12.92 14.63
CA LEU A 363 1.17 -13.90 13.75
C LEU A 363 -0.35 -13.75 13.81
N CYS A 364 -0.98 -13.53 12.66
CA CYS A 364 -2.42 -13.68 12.53
C CYS A 364 -2.77 -15.09 12.05
N GLU A 365 -3.86 -15.63 12.56
CA GLU A 365 -4.56 -16.79 12.04
C GLU A 365 -5.83 -16.30 11.33
N VAL A 366 -5.97 -16.67 10.05
CA VAL A 366 -7.01 -16.14 9.16
C VAL A 366 -7.75 -17.31 8.51
N PRO A 367 -9.06 -17.49 8.77
CA PRO A 367 -9.87 -18.50 8.10
C PRO A 367 -9.93 -18.32 6.57
N VAL A 368 -9.95 -19.42 5.82
CA VAL A 368 -10.08 -19.46 4.35
C VAL A 368 -11.52 -19.23 3.90
#